data_AF-A0A847ACA0-F1
#
_entry.id   AF-A0A847ACA0-F1
#
_cell.length_a   1.000
_cell.length_b   1.000
_cell.length_c   1.000
_cell.angle_alpha   90.00
_cell.angle_beta   90.00
_cell.angle_gamma   90.00
#
_symmetry.space_group_name_H-M   'P 1'
#
loop_
_entity.id
_entity.type
_entity.pdbx_description
1 polymer ?
#
loop_
_entity_poly.entity_id
_entity_poly.type
_entity_poly.pdbx_seq_one_letter_code
_entity_poly.pdbx_strand_id
1 'polypeptide(L)' 'MDPSSLSNLQLDALRELGNIGAGNAATALSAMLSSFVDMDVPKAEPVSIYELAGHYG' A
#
# COMPACT_ATOMS: atom_id res chain seq x y z
N MET A 1 25.18 6.03 -0.83
CA MET A 1 23.76 5.85 -1.18
C MET A 1 23.14 5.17 0.02
N ASP A 2 22.19 5.82 0.67
CA ASP A 2 21.52 5.23 1.82
C ASP A 2 20.57 4.12 1.33
N PRO A 3 20.76 2.84 1.71
CA PRO A 3 19.87 1.76 1.27
C PRO A 3 18.41 1.95 1.73
N SER A 4 18.14 2.83 2.70
CA SER A 4 16.77 3.22 3.10
C SER A 4 16.15 4.34 2.26
N SER A 5 16.90 5.00 1.37
CA SER A 5 16.36 6.11 0.59
C SER A 5 15.80 5.63 -0.75
N LEU A 6 14.48 5.63 -0.88
CA LEU A 6 13.78 5.49 -2.15
C LEU A 6 13.54 6.87 -2.77
N SER A 7 13.73 6.98 -4.09
CA SER A 7 13.35 8.20 -4.83
C SER A 7 11.83 8.32 -4.92
N ASN A 8 11.33 9.55 -5.15
CA ASN A 8 9.89 9.79 -5.33
C ASN A 8 9.29 8.92 -6.45
N LEU A 9 10.02 8.75 -7.56
CA LEU A 9 9.58 7.89 -8.67
C LEU A 9 9.43 6.42 -8.24
N GLN A 10 10.33 5.93 -7.40
CA GLN A 10 10.27 4.55 -6.89
C GLN A 10 9.14 4.39 -5.88
N LEU A 11 8.91 5.38 -5.01
CA LEU A 11 7.76 5.39 -4.09
C LEU A 11 6.44 5.43 -4.83
N ASP A 12 6.33 6.26 -5.87
CA ASP A 12 5.15 6.32 -6.73
C ASP A 12 4.91 4.99 -7.46
N ALA A 13 5.97 4.35 -7.97
CA ALA A 13 5.85 3.04 -8.59
C ALA A 13 5.37 1.96 -7.60
N LEU A 14 5.86 1.98 -6.36
CA LEU A 14 5.39 1.06 -5.30
C LEU A 14 3.93 1.33 -4.94
N ARG A 15 3.52 2.60 -4.87
CA ARG A 15 2.12 2.99 -4.65
C ARG A 15 1.21 2.47 -5.77
N GLU A 16 1.65 2.60 -7.02
CA GLU A 16 0.88 2.12 -8.18
C GLU A 16 0.73 0.60 -8.18
N LEU A 17 1.81 -0.13 -7.88
CA LEU A 17 1.76 -1.58 -7.68
C LEU A 17 0.80 -1.97 -6.55
N GLY A 18 0.83 -1.22 -5.45
CA GLY A 18 -0.10 -1.38 -4.33
C GLY A 18 -1.56 -1.17 -4.76
N ASN A 19 -1.86 -0.10 -5.49
CA ASN A 19 -3.20 0.18 -6.02
C ASN A 19 -3.72 -0.95 -6.93
N ILE A 20 -2.88 -1.48 -7.83
CA ILE A 20 -3.26 -2.62 -8.69
C ILE A 20 -3.58 -3.87 -7.84
N GLY A 21 -2.73 -4.17 -6.86
CA GLY A 21 -2.95 -5.29 -5.93
C GLY A 21 -4.22 -5.12 -5.09
N ALA A 22 -4.45 -3.92 -4.57
CA ALA A 22 -5.64 -3.54 -3.81
C ALA A 22 -6.92 -3.68 -4.64
N GLY A 23 -6.92 -3.25 -5.90
CA GLY A 23 -8.06 -3.42 -6.81
C GLY A 23 -8.42 -4.91 -7.04
N ASN A 24 -7.40 -5.76 -7.19
CA ASN A 24 -7.61 -7.21 -7.28
C ASN A 24 -8.19 -7.78 -5.96
N ALA A 25 -7.67 -7.35 -4.81
CA ALA A 25 -8.17 -7.75 -3.51
C ALA A 25 -9.61 -7.28 -3.27
N ALA A 26 -9.94 -6.04 -3.65
CA ALA A 26 -11.30 -5.49 -3.58
C ALA A 26 -12.27 -6.27 -4.49
N THR A 27 -11.83 -6.67 -5.68
CA THR A 27 -12.62 -7.54 -6.58
C THR A 27 -12.89 -8.90 -5.95
N ALA A 28 -11.87 -9.56 -5.38
CA ALA A 28 -12.06 -10.83 -4.70
C ALA A 28 -12.97 -10.69 -3.47
N LEU A 29 -12.78 -9.64 -2.67
CA LEU A 29 -13.55 -9.38 -1.46
C LEU A 29 -15.01 -9.03 -1.76
N SER A 30 -15.27 -8.23 -2.80
CA SER A 30 -16.64 -7.90 -3.23
C SER A 30 -17.40 -9.15 -3.66
N ALA A 31 -16.75 -10.08 -4.36
CA ALA A 31 -17.33 -11.38 -4.71
C ALA A 31 -17.64 -12.23 -3.46
N MET A 32 -16.74 -12.25 -2.47
CA MET A 32 -16.95 -12.98 -1.21
C MET A 32 -18.09 -12.41 -0.36
N LEU A 33 -18.22 -11.07 -0.32
CA LEU A 33 -19.22 -10.37 0.50
C LEU A 33 -20.54 -10.15 -0.22
N SER A 34 -20.61 -10.40 -1.53
CA SER A 34 -21.74 -10.01 -2.39
C SER A 34 -22.11 -8.52 -2.23
N SER A 35 -21.10 -7.68 -2.06
CA SER A 35 -21.25 -6.24 -1.84
C SER A 35 -20.17 -5.49 -2.61
N PHE A 36 -20.48 -4.27 -3.05
CA PHE A 36 -19.47 -3.39 -3.61
C PHE A 36 -18.39 -3.08 -2.56
N VAL A 37 -17.13 -3.16 -2.97
CA VAL A 37 -15.95 -2.83 -2.16
C VAL A 37 -15.06 -1.96 -3.03
N ASP A 38 -14.70 -0.79 -2.50
CA ASP A 38 -13.73 0.13 -3.09
C ASP A 38 -12.51 0.24 -2.18
N MET A 39 -11.32 0.34 -2.76
CA MET A 39 -10.05 0.32 -2.03
C MET A 39 -8.97 1.06 -2.81
N ASP A 40 -8.28 1.97 -2.14
CA ASP A 40 -7.13 2.70 -2.67
C ASP A 40 -5.92 2.63 -1.72
N VAL A 41 -4.72 2.89 -2.26
CA VAL A 41 -3.46 3.00 -1.53
C VAL A 41 -3.03 4.47 -1.55
N PRO A 42 -3.39 5.26 -0.52
CA PRO A 42 -3.21 6.71 -0.53
C PRO A 42 -1.76 7.15 -0.34
N LYS A 43 -0.91 6.32 0.28
CA LYS A 43 0.47 6.67 0.65
C LYS A 43 1.40 5.46 0.58
N ALA A 44 2.64 5.69 0.17
CA ALA A 44 3.76 4.77 0.33
C ALA A 44 4.92 5.53 0.99
N GLU A 45 5.45 4.99 2.09
CA GLU A 45 6.56 5.60 2.81
C GLU A 45 7.49 4.53 3.38
N PRO A 46 8.82 4.77 3.41
CA PRO A 46 9.73 3.92 4.15
C PRO A 46 9.54 4.14 5.65
N VAL A 47 9.33 3.07 6.40
CA VAL A 47 9.26 3.10 7.88
C VAL A 47 10.22 2.08 8.45
N SER A 48 10.94 2.47 9.51
CA SER A 48 11.77 1.53 10.26
C SER A 48 10.89 0.51 10.98
N ILE A 49 11.25 -0.78 10.91
CA ILE A 49 10.50 -1.84 11.59
C ILE A 49 10.39 -1.61 13.11
N TYR A 50 11.38 -0.94 13.72
CA TYR A 50 11.39 -0.62 15.14
C TYR A 50 10.39 0.48 15.53
N GLU A 51 9.97 1.29 14.56
CA GLU A 51 9.05 2.41 14.76
C GLU A 51 7.61 2.05 14.37
N LEU A 52 7.42 0.95 13.63
CA LEU A 52 6.14 0.58 13.03
C LEU A 52 4.98 0.54 14.04
N ALA A 53 5.20 -0.05 15.22
CA ALA A 53 4.16 -0.17 16.25
C ALA A 53 3.77 1.18 16.85
N GLY A 54 4.72 2.13 16.99
CA GLY A 54 4.42 3.49 17.46
C GLY A 54 3.88 4.40 16.36
N HIS A 55 4.13 4.05 15.09
CA HIS A 55 3.72 4.84 13.93
C HIS A 55 2.25 4.60 13.53
N TYR A 56 1.70 3.41 13.81
CA TYR A 56 0.32 3.03 13.45
C TYR A 56 -0.51 2.39 14.59
N GLY A 57 0.06 2.30 15.80
CA GLY A 57 -0.63 1.79 17.00
C GLY A 57 -1.46 2.83 17.73
#